data_AF-A0A9D9DLM1-F1
#
_entry.id   AF-A0A9D9DLM1-F1
#
_cell.length_a   1.000
_cell.length_b   1.000
_cell.length_c   1.000
_cell.angle_alpha   90.00
_cell.angle_beta   90.00
_cell.angle_gamma   90.00
#
_symmetry.space_group_name_H-M   'P 1'
#
loop_
_entity.id
_entity.type
_entity.pdbx_description
1 polymer ?
#
loop_
_entity_poly.entity_id
_entity_poly.type
_entity_poly.pdbx_seq_one_letter_code
_entity_poly.pdbx_strand_id
1 'polypeptide(L)'
;MLSVQNINQNFNNTGSNLQRPLSNPAFGNREYYPYGSQNGGYYENNDTTDIGKTAITAGLLQLLSSSLNKASQWLSNRLTSGKEFAGADDVARVAGDMVKNNKLDVTIEYISPENLGEMTRKYGGGLEEVAHGKNAFFSPEKKLAVAPKSKPSLLPHELGHAINAKSRFWSAMQKSRRYTSMVPLAVLLLSKFKPDNSGEPNFVERNAGLLGFGAFLPTIIEEGKASLRGIKQAKKTLANEIKSGKIKLGALKRNYFVAWLTYLLAGVGLGVATKYSIVENNLYNGK
;
A
#
# COMPACT_ATOMS: atom_id res chain seq x y z
N MET A 1 7.10 0.18 8.65
CA MET A 1 7.06 0.71 7.27
C MET A 1 7.16 -0.47 6.30
N LEU A 2 6.22 -0.65 5.38
CA LEU A 2 6.48 -1.57 4.25
C LEU A 2 7.62 -0.91 3.49
N SER A 3 8.80 -1.55 3.44
CA SER A 3 9.81 -1.23 2.44
C SER A 3 9.09 -1.08 1.10
N VAL A 4 9.45 -0.07 0.32
CA VAL A 4 8.94 0.14 -1.05
C VAL A 4 9.06 -1.14 -1.90
N GLN A 5 9.92 -2.08 -1.49
CA GLN A 5 10.01 -3.42 -2.06
C GLN A 5 8.74 -4.29 -1.88
N ASN A 6 7.97 -4.17 -0.80
CA ASN A 6 6.73 -4.95 -0.62
C ASN A 6 5.55 -4.42 -1.46
N ILE A 7 5.60 -3.14 -1.86
CA ILE A 7 4.70 -2.62 -2.89
C ILE A 7 5.06 -3.26 -4.23
N ASN A 8 6.35 -3.32 -4.58
CA ASN A 8 6.82 -3.99 -5.80
C ASN A 8 6.54 -5.51 -5.84
N GLN A 9 6.62 -6.24 -4.71
CA GLN A 9 6.30 -7.68 -4.70
C GLN A 9 4.82 -7.96 -4.96
N ASN A 10 3.91 -7.10 -4.49
CA ASN A 10 2.47 -7.24 -4.80
C ASN A 10 2.12 -6.84 -6.24
N PHE A 11 2.91 -5.98 -6.89
CA PHE A 11 2.74 -5.65 -8.31
C PHE A 11 3.37 -6.68 -9.26
N ASN A 12 4.47 -7.32 -8.86
CA ASN A 12 5.17 -8.29 -9.70
C ASN A 12 4.62 -9.72 -9.59
N ASN A 13 4.04 -10.13 -8.44
CA ASN A 13 3.50 -11.48 -8.26
C ASN A 13 2.15 -11.73 -8.96
N THR A 14 1.40 -10.68 -9.29
CA THR A 14 0.17 -10.80 -10.11
C THR A 14 0.46 -10.83 -11.61
N GLY A 15 1.61 -10.33 -12.06
CA GLY A 15 1.96 -10.27 -13.49
C GLY A 15 2.89 -11.38 -13.99
N SER A 16 3.60 -12.10 -13.12
CA SER A 16 4.68 -13.02 -13.53
C SER A 16 4.32 -14.51 -13.54
N ASN A 17 3.15 -14.91 -13.01
CA ASN A 17 2.73 -16.32 -12.98
C ASN A 17 1.79 -16.76 -14.12
N LEU A 18 1.54 -15.91 -15.13
CA LEU A 18 0.68 -16.26 -16.28
C LEU A 18 1.43 -16.32 -17.63
N GLN A 19 2.76 -16.28 -17.62
CA GLN A 19 3.59 -16.46 -18.82
C GLN A 19 4.19 -17.87 -18.86
N ARG A 20 3.36 -18.86 -19.21
CA ARG A 20 3.85 -20.07 -19.90
C ARG A 20 2.83 -20.47 -20.98
N PRO A 21 3.15 -20.35 -22.27
CA PRO A 21 2.35 -20.97 -23.32
C PRO A 21 2.61 -22.48 -23.24
N LEU A 22 1.61 -23.26 -22.83
CA LEU A 22 1.66 -24.70 -23.01
C LEU A 22 1.26 -25.00 -24.47
N SER A 23 2.26 -25.35 -25.26
CA SER A 23 2.11 -26.03 -26.54
C SER A 23 1.38 -27.37 -26.37
N ASN A 24 0.33 -27.56 -27.16
CA ASN A 24 -0.45 -28.79 -27.44
C ASN A 24 0.46 -30.00 -27.84
N PRO A 25 -0.01 -31.26 -28.04
CA PRO A 25 -1.38 -31.76 -28.15
C PRO A 25 -1.70 -33.15 -27.52
N ALA A 26 -2.97 -33.45 -27.22
CA ALA A 26 -3.48 -34.83 -27.25
C ALA A 26 -5.03 -34.90 -27.16
N PHE A 27 -5.60 -35.83 -27.94
CA PHE A 27 -6.98 -36.33 -27.95
C PHE A 27 -8.01 -35.42 -28.62
N GLY A 28 -8.81 -35.86 -29.59
CA GLY A 28 -9.10 -37.18 -30.13
C GLY A 28 -10.46 -37.11 -30.86
N ASN A 29 -10.54 -37.69 -32.04
CA ASN A 29 -11.71 -37.71 -32.93
C ASN A 29 -13.03 -38.09 -32.23
N ARG A 30 -14.09 -37.31 -32.47
CA ARG A 30 -15.47 -37.82 -32.62
C ARG A 30 -16.23 -37.01 -33.68
N GLU A 31 -16.64 -37.70 -34.73
CA GLU A 31 -17.60 -37.24 -35.73
C GLU A 31 -19.06 -37.56 -35.32
N TYR A 32 -20.00 -36.92 -36.05
CA TYR A 32 -21.42 -37.25 -36.30
C TYR A 32 -22.51 -36.72 -35.32
N TYR A 33 -23.63 -36.08 -35.71
CA TYR A 33 -24.36 -35.83 -37.00
C TYR A 33 -25.02 -34.42 -37.03
N PRO A 34 -25.40 -33.88 -38.21
CA PRO A 34 -26.09 -32.59 -38.37
C PRO A 34 -27.61 -32.74 -38.52
N TYR A 35 -28.42 -31.84 -37.96
CA TYR A 35 -29.74 -31.46 -38.51
C TYR A 35 -30.30 -30.19 -37.83
N GLY A 36 -30.86 -29.28 -38.63
CA GLY A 36 -31.79 -28.25 -38.15
C GLY A 36 -31.41 -26.80 -38.42
N SER A 37 -31.60 -26.36 -39.67
CA SER A 37 -31.74 -24.94 -40.03
C SER A 37 -33.05 -24.37 -39.45
N GLN A 38 -33.00 -23.20 -38.81
CA GLN A 38 -34.10 -22.23 -38.81
C GLN A 38 -33.61 -20.81 -38.39
N ASN A 39 -33.75 -19.88 -39.34
CA ASN A 39 -34.02 -18.44 -39.21
C ASN A 39 -33.15 -17.57 -38.29
N GLY A 40 -32.19 -16.89 -38.93
CA GLY A 40 -32.37 -15.47 -39.27
C GLY A 40 -32.66 -14.50 -38.13
N GLY A 41 -31.63 -14.19 -37.34
CA GLY A 41 -31.50 -12.92 -36.65
C GLY A 41 -30.08 -12.42 -36.86
N TYR A 42 -29.90 -11.40 -37.69
CA TYR A 42 -28.64 -10.65 -37.73
C TYR A 42 -28.52 -9.91 -36.40
N TYR A 43 -27.87 -10.53 -35.42
CA TYR A 43 -27.24 -9.77 -34.34
C TYR A 43 -26.04 -9.08 -34.96
N GLU A 44 -26.16 -7.77 -35.14
CA GLU A 44 -25.04 -6.91 -35.44
C GLU A 44 -24.01 -7.08 -34.31
N ASN A 45 -22.90 -7.76 -34.64
CA ASN A 45 -21.81 -8.06 -33.71
C ASN A 45 -21.20 -6.76 -33.19
N ASN A 46 -21.67 -6.29 -32.03
CA ASN A 46 -21.00 -5.25 -31.24
C ASN A 46 -19.74 -5.76 -30.53
N ASP A 47 -19.48 -7.09 -30.53
CA ASP A 47 -18.39 -7.75 -29.81
C ASP A 47 -16.99 -7.23 -30.17
N THR A 48 -16.73 -6.85 -31.43
CA THR A 48 -15.41 -6.34 -31.85
C THR A 48 -15.14 -4.94 -31.32
N THR A 49 -16.18 -4.13 -31.11
CA THR A 49 -16.06 -2.76 -30.61
C THR A 49 -15.80 -2.74 -29.11
N ASP A 50 -16.31 -3.73 -28.36
CA ASP A 50 -16.11 -3.84 -26.91
C ASP A 50 -14.74 -4.42 -26.56
N ILE A 51 -14.29 -5.47 -27.27
CA ILE A 51 -12.95 -6.04 -27.11
C ILE A 51 -11.86 -4.99 -27.38
N GLY A 52 -12.04 -4.17 -28.43
CA GLY A 52 -11.10 -3.09 -28.76
C GLY A 52 -10.98 -2.04 -27.65
N LYS A 53 -12.11 -1.59 -27.09
CA LYS A 53 -12.15 -0.63 -25.96
C LYS A 53 -11.52 -1.24 -24.70
N THR A 54 -11.77 -2.51 -24.44
CA THR A 54 -11.27 -3.24 -23.28
C THR A 54 -9.74 -3.46 -23.38
N ALA A 55 -9.22 -3.81 -24.55
CA ALA A 55 -7.79 -3.94 -24.79
C ALA A 55 -7.04 -2.60 -24.67
N ILE A 56 -7.60 -1.51 -25.22
CA ILE A 56 -7.07 -0.15 -25.05
C ILE A 56 -7.02 0.23 -23.56
N THR A 57 -8.09 -0.06 -22.82
CA THR A 57 -8.17 0.20 -21.39
C THR A 57 -7.10 -0.57 -20.61
N ALA A 58 -6.89 -1.85 -20.93
CA ALA A 58 -5.83 -2.65 -20.32
C ALA A 58 -4.43 -2.07 -20.61
N GLY A 59 -4.18 -1.63 -21.84
CA GLY A 59 -2.94 -0.96 -22.22
C GLY A 59 -2.70 0.34 -21.44
N LEU A 60 -3.73 1.17 -21.27
CA LEU A 60 -3.65 2.40 -20.47
C LEU A 60 -3.37 2.10 -18.99
N LEU A 61 -4.02 1.09 -18.41
CA LEU A 61 -3.80 0.69 -17.01
C LEU A 61 -2.37 0.17 -16.79
N GLN A 62 -1.80 -0.54 -17.76
CA GLN A 62 -0.41 -1.00 -17.71
C GLN A 62 0.59 0.17 -17.77
N LEU A 63 0.32 1.18 -18.61
CA LEU A 63 1.12 2.41 -18.66
C LEU A 63 1.04 3.20 -17.35
N LEU A 64 -0.16 3.29 -16.76
CA LEU A 64 -0.36 3.91 -15.45
C LEU A 64 0.42 3.17 -14.36
N SER A 65 0.36 1.83 -14.33
CA SER A 65 1.12 1.00 -13.40
C SER A 65 2.63 1.25 -13.51
N SER A 66 3.15 1.28 -14.73
CA SER A 66 4.57 1.56 -14.99
C SER A 66 4.98 2.96 -14.51
N SER A 67 4.10 3.95 -14.70
CA SER A 67 4.32 5.33 -14.25
C SER A 67 4.28 5.45 -12.72
N LEU A 68 3.36 4.74 -12.06
CA LEU A 68 3.27 4.67 -10.60
C LEU A 68 4.52 4.03 -9.99
N ASN A 69 5.09 3.00 -10.63
CA ASN A 69 6.34 2.39 -10.18
C ASN A 69 7.51 3.37 -10.23
N LYS A 70 7.64 4.17 -11.30
CA LYS A 70 8.66 5.22 -11.39
C LYS A 70 8.46 6.30 -10.33
N ALA A 71 7.22 6.74 -10.12
CA ALA A 71 6.89 7.72 -9.07
C ALA A 71 7.21 7.19 -7.66
N SER A 72 6.91 5.90 -7.41
CA SER A 72 7.23 5.22 -6.15
C SER A 72 8.74 5.15 -5.90
N GLN A 73 9.54 4.80 -6.92
CA GLN A 73 11.01 4.81 -6.82
C GLN A 73 11.55 6.22 -6.54
N TRP A 74 11.02 7.24 -7.22
CA TRP A 74 11.40 8.64 -6.99
C TRP A 74 11.12 9.09 -5.54
N LEU A 75 9.94 8.78 -5.00
CA LEU A 75 9.60 9.08 -3.61
C LEU A 75 10.49 8.31 -2.62
N SER A 76 10.75 7.02 -2.89
CA SER A 76 11.64 6.20 -2.08
C SER A 76 13.03 6.82 -1.97
N ASN A 77 13.61 7.24 -3.09
CA ASN A 77 14.91 7.88 -3.13
C ASN A 77 14.91 9.20 -2.37
N ARG A 78 13.81 9.96 -2.44
CA ARG A 78 13.67 11.23 -1.70
C ARG A 78 13.57 11.02 -0.18
N LEU A 79 12.95 9.92 0.25
CA LEU A 79 12.87 9.51 1.66
C LEU A 79 14.20 9.01 2.19
N THR A 80 14.91 8.19 1.41
CA THR A 80 16.19 7.65 1.85
C THR A 80 17.24 8.75 2.00
N SER A 81 17.21 9.77 1.14
CA SER A 81 18.08 10.95 1.19
C SER A 81 17.61 12.06 2.14
N GLY A 82 16.51 11.84 2.87
CA GLY A 82 15.93 12.84 3.76
C GLY A 82 16.90 13.21 4.90
N LYS A 83 17.19 14.50 5.07
CA LYS A 83 17.98 14.98 6.21
C LYS A 83 17.16 14.85 7.50
N GLU A 84 17.84 14.45 8.58
CA GLU A 84 17.30 14.53 9.94
C GLU A 84 16.96 15.99 10.29
N PHE A 85 15.89 16.18 11.07
CA PHE A 85 15.44 17.52 11.45
C PHE A 85 16.11 18.06 12.72
N ALA A 86 16.62 17.14 13.56
CA ALA A 86 17.24 17.40 14.85
C ALA A 86 18.24 16.29 15.19
N GLY A 87 19.07 16.50 16.22
CA GLY A 87 20.00 15.48 16.73
C GLY A 87 19.27 14.35 17.47
N ALA A 88 19.98 13.24 17.72
CA ALA A 88 19.41 12.06 18.38
C ALA A 88 18.81 12.39 19.76
N ASP A 89 19.47 13.23 20.55
CA ASP A 89 19.02 13.64 21.89
C ASP A 89 17.71 14.42 21.85
N ASP A 90 17.57 15.34 20.89
CA ASP A 90 16.33 16.09 20.67
C ASP A 90 15.18 15.16 20.29
N VAL A 91 15.44 14.19 19.42
CA VAL A 91 14.44 13.20 19.02
C VAL A 91 14.06 12.30 20.18
N ALA A 92 15.03 11.86 20.99
CA ALA A 92 14.79 11.07 22.20
C ALA A 92 13.93 11.85 23.20
N ARG A 93 14.17 13.16 23.36
CA ARG A 93 13.34 14.03 24.21
C ARG A 93 11.90 14.14 23.68
N VAL A 94 11.71 14.31 22.37
CA VAL A 94 10.37 14.28 21.75
C VAL A 94 9.67 12.95 22.00
N ALA A 95 10.38 11.83 21.80
CA ALA A 95 9.84 10.49 21.99
C ALA A 95 9.45 10.22 23.45
N GLY A 96 10.31 10.59 24.40
CA GLY A 96 10.05 10.50 25.83
C GLY A 96 8.82 11.31 26.24
N ASP A 97 8.67 12.53 25.71
CA ASP A 97 7.47 13.34 25.92
C ASP A 97 6.21 12.70 25.32
N MET A 98 6.28 12.05 24.14
CA MET A 98 5.14 11.32 23.58
C MET A 98 4.70 10.17 24.50
N VAL A 99 5.65 9.38 25.00
CA VAL A 99 5.38 8.26 25.91
C VAL A 99 4.76 8.77 27.21
N LYS A 100 5.41 9.73 27.86
CA LYS A 100 4.96 10.30 29.15
C LYS A 100 3.60 10.97 29.04
N ASN A 101 3.43 11.90 28.10
CA ASN A 101 2.21 12.72 28.01
C ASN A 101 0.99 11.89 27.57
N ASN A 102 1.20 10.79 26.86
CA ASN A 102 0.10 9.93 26.39
C ASN A 102 -0.05 8.64 27.22
N LYS A 103 0.74 8.47 28.29
CA LYS A 103 0.75 7.27 29.14
C LYS A 103 0.85 6.00 28.27
N LEU A 104 1.86 5.96 27.41
CA LEU A 104 2.09 4.82 26.53
C LEU A 104 2.85 3.74 27.28
N ASP A 105 2.36 2.51 27.18
CA ASP A 105 3.08 1.32 27.60
C ASP A 105 3.80 0.76 26.37
N VAL A 106 4.95 1.36 26.04
CA VAL A 106 5.74 1.06 24.85
C VAL A 106 7.24 1.13 25.17
N THR A 107 7.97 0.10 24.79
CA THR A 107 9.44 0.08 24.78
C THR A 107 9.94 0.73 23.50
N ILE A 108 10.94 1.61 23.62
CA ILE A 108 11.61 2.25 22.50
C ILE A 108 12.97 1.58 22.30
N GLU A 109 13.27 1.19 21.06
CA GLU A 109 14.58 0.64 20.70
C GLU A 109 15.15 1.35 19.47
N TYR A 110 16.45 1.61 19.51
CA TYR A 110 17.20 2.10 18.36
C TYR A 110 18.13 1.01 17.84
N ILE A 111 17.87 0.57 16.62
CA ILE A 111 18.56 -0.57 16.01
C ILE A 111 19.62 -0.08 15.03
N SER A 112 20.77 -0.75 15.02
CA SER A 112 21.87 -0.54 14.10
C SER A 112 22.55 -1.88 13.79
N PRO A 113 23.43 -1.96 12.77
CA PRO A 113 24.10 -3.23 12.44
C PRO A 113 24.86 -3.81 13.64
N GLU A 114 25.39 -2.96 14.51
CA GLU A 114 26.20 -3.37 15.67
C GLU A 114 25.38 -4.08 16.76
N ASN A 115 24.11 -3.71 16.95
CA ASN A 115 23.24 -4.33 17.97
C ASN A 115 22.18 -5.27 17.38
N LEU A 116 22.18 -5.49 16.06
CA LEU A 116 21.18 -6.30 15.37
C LEU A 116 21.08 -7.73 15.93
N GLY A 117 22.22 -8.36 16.22
CA GLY A 117 22.25 -9.72 16.77
C GLY A 117 21.54 -9.84 18.12
N GLU A 118 21.76 -8.87 19.02
CA GLU A 118 21.08 -8.81 20.32
C GLU A 118 19.58 -8.54 20.16
N MET A 119 19.23 -7.54 19.35
CA MET A 119 17.84 -7.16 19.12
C MET A 119 17.03 -8.28 18.46
N THR A 120 17.65 -9.04 17.56
CA THR A 120 17.04 -10.20 16.90
C THR A 120 16.77 -11.33 17.90
N ARG A 121 17.68 -11.58 18.85
CA ARG A 121 17.44 -12.56 19.93
C ARG A 121 16.30 -12.12 20.85
N LYS A 122 16.21 -10.82 21.16
CA LYS A 122 15.21 -10.26 22.08
C LYS A 122 13.80 -10.17 21.46
N TYR A 123 13.71 -9.79 20.19
CA TYR A 123 12.43 -9.45 19.55
C TYR A 123 12.07 -10.31 18.34
N GLY A 124 12.95 -11.22 17.90
CA GLY A 124 12.79 -12.06 16.71
C GLY A 124 13.33 -11.45 15.42
N GLY A 125 13.15 -12.14 14.31
CA GLY A 125 13.65 -11.74 12.98
C GLY A 125 12.94 -10.52 12.36
N GLY A 126 13.46 -10.06 11.21
CA GLY A 126 12.89 -8.94 10.44
C GLY A 126 13.40 -7.56 10.85
N LEU A 127 14.46 -7.48 11.66
CA LEU A 127 15.05 -6.22 12.14
C LEU A 127 16.19 -5.69 11.26
N GLU A 128 16.66 -6.47 10.30
CA GLU A 128 17.77 -6.11 9.40
C GLU A 128 17.47 -4.83 8.60
N GLU A 129 16.27 -4.72 8.04
CA GLU A 129 15.84 -3.51 7.32
C GLU A 129 15.76 -2.27 8.23
N VAL A 130 15.48 -2.47 9.53
CA VAL A 130 15.55 -1.37 10.51
C VAL A 130 17.01 -1.01 10.78
N ALA A 131 17.89 -1.99 11.03
CA ALA A 131 19.32 -1.75 11.27
C ALA A 131 19.98 -0.94 10.14
N HIS A 132 19.59 -1.19 8.89
CA HIS A 132 20.12 -0.49 7.71
C HIS A 132 19.40 0.83 7.38
N GLY A 133 18.51 1.34 8.23
CA GLY A 133 17.86 2.64 8.02
C GLY A 133 16.81 2.66 6.90
N LYS A 134 16.30 1.49 6.54
CA LYS A 134 15.28 1.30 5.49
C LYS A 134 13.87 1.15 6.06
N ASN A 135 13.74 0.92 7.37
CA ASN A 135 12.46 0.67 8.03
C ASN A 135 12.44 1.23 9.45
N ALA A 136 11.24 1.53 9.95
CA ALA A 136 10.89 1.77 11.35
C ALA A 136 9.48 1.21 11.56
N PHE A 137 9.14 0.77 12.76
CA PHE A 137 7.80 0.25 13.02
C PHE A 137 7.38 0.32 14.49
N PHE A 138 6.07 0.40 14.69
CA PHE A 138 5.41 0.10 15.95
C PHE A 138 4.70 -1.26 15.89
N SER A 139 4.90 -2.08 16.92
CA SER A 139 4.20 -3.33 17.15
C SER A 139 3.32 -3.22 18.40
N PRO A 140 1.98 -3.19 18.25
CA PRO A 140 1.06 -3.20 19.39
C PRO A 140 1.19 -4.46 20.25
N GLU A 141 1.39 -5.61 19.60
CA GLU A 141 1.46 -6.93 20.26
C GLU A 141 2.70 -7.03 21.15
N LYS A 142 3.85 -6.52 20.67
CA LYS A 142 5.11 -6.50 21.42
C LYS A 142 5.29 -5.24 22.27
N LYS A 143 4.35 -4.29 22.22
CA LYS A 143 4.46 -2.96 22.84
C LYS A 143 5.82 -2.31 22.52
N LEU A 144 6.22 -2.36 21.25
CA LEU A 144 7.58 -2.02 20.83
C LEU A 144 7.53 -0.99 19.69
N ALA A 145 8.23 0.13 19.85
CA ALA A 145 8.49 1.08 18.79
C ALA A 145 9.98 1.06 18.47
N VAL A 146 10.32 0.78 17.22
CA VAL A 146 11.72 0.70 16.76
C VAL A 146 12.01 1.71 15.68
N ALA A 147 13.20 2.29 15.75
CA ALA A 147 13.75 3.13 14.71
C ALA A 147 15.23 2.81 14.47
N PRO A 148 15.76 3.08 13.28
CA PRO A 148 17.21 3.02 13.04
C PRO A 148 17.94 4.08 13.86
N LYS A 149 19.13 3.75 14.38
CA LYS A 149 20.04 4.77 14.95
C LYS A 149 20.43 5.84 13.93
N SER A 150 20.50 5.49 12.65
CA SER A 150 20.84 6.41 11.57
C SER A 150 19.70 7.37 11.20
N LYS A 151 18.44 7.06 11.57
CA LYS A 151 17.26 7.92 11.30
C LYS A 151 16.29 7.92 12.48
N PRO A 152 16.69 8.49 13.63
CA PRO A 152 15.86 8.49 14.82
C PRO A 152 14.54 9.26 14.61
N SER A 153 14.48 10.23 13.70
CA SER A 153 13.26 11.01 13.41
C SER A 153 12.05 10.21 12.93
N LEU A 154 12.20 8.93 12.62
CA LEU A 154 11.07 8.05 12.34
C LEU A 154 10.30 7.67 13.63
N LEU A 155 10.96 7.66 14.78
CA LEU A 155 10.37 7.20 16.04
C LEU A 155 9.12 8.00 16.47
N PRO A 156 9.07 9.35 16.38
CA PRO A 156 7.84 10.09 16.71
C PRO A 156 6.63 9.70 15.85
N HIS A 157 6.83 9.25 14.60
CA HIS A 157 5.76 8.73 13.77
C HIS A 157 5.26 7.38 14.30
N GLU A 158 6.19 6.47 14.64
CA GLU A 158 5.84 5.16 15.22
C GLU A 158 5.09 5.29 16.55
N LEU A 159 5.50 6.23 17.41
CA LEU A 159 4.76 6.56 18.63
C LEU A 159 3.39 7.20 18.32
N GLY A 160 3.26 7.89 17.18
CA GLY A 160 1.97 8.34 16.66
C GLY A 160 0.99 7.17 16.45
N HIS A 161 1.46 6.05 15.89
CA HIS A 161 0.68 4.81 15.77
C HIS A 161 0.32 4.22 17.13
N ALA A 162 1.25 4.24 18.09
CA ALA A 162 0.98 3.77 19.46
C ALA A 162 -0.14 4.57 20.14
N ILE A 163 -0.13 5.90 20.01
CA ILE A 163 -1.23 6.73 20.54
C ILE A 163 -2.53 6.45 19.77
N ASN A 164 -2.47 6.13 18.47
CA ASN A 164 -3.67 5.80 17.69
C ASN A 164 -4.29 4.48 18.17
N ALA A 165 -3.46 3.46 18.43
CA ALA A 165 -3.88 2.12 18.83
C ALA A 165 -4.66 2.09 20.16
N LYS A 166 -4.54 3.12 21.01
CA LYS A 166 -5.34 3.25 22.25
C LYS A 166 -6.86 3.34 22.00
N SER A 167 -7.27 3.80 20.83
CA SER A 167 -8.68 3.88 20.46
C SER A 167 -9.10 2.67 19.64
N ARG A 168 -10.24 2.07 19.98
CA ARG A 168 -10.81 0.91 19.25
C ARG A 168 -10.98 1.20 17.76
N PHE A 169 -11.51 2.37 17.41
CA PHE A 169 -11.71 2.78 16.02
C PHE A 169 -10.38 2.81 15.25
N TRP A 170 -9.36 3.47 15.79
CA TRP A 170 -8.07 3.60 15.11
C TRP A 170 -7.27 2.30 15.10
N SER A 171 -7.41 1.46 16.13
CA SER A 171 -6.87 0.10 16.12
C SER A 171 -7.51 -0.76 15.02
N ALA A 172 -8.82 -0.65 14.80
CA ALA A 172 -9.49 -1.32 13.69
C ALA A 172 -8.99 -0.81 12.32
N MET A 173 -8.80 0.51 12.17
CA MET A 173 -8.24 1.11 10.96
C MET A 173 -6.82 0.63 10.65
N GLN A 174 -5.98 0.44 11.67
CA GLN A 174 -4.64 -0.14 11.49
C GLN A 174 -4.69 -1.61 11.04
N LYS A 175 -5.62 -2.38 11.61
CA LYS A 175 -5.78 -3.81 11.30
C LYS A 175 -6.33 -4.05 9.89
N SER A 176 -7.12 -3.13 9.33
CA SER A 176 -7.71 -3.30 8.00
C SER A 176 -6.66 -3.43 6.88
N ARG A 177 -5.47 -2.85 7.07
CA ARG A 177 -4.33 -2.98 6.15
C ARG A 177 -3.95 -4.43 5.84
N ARG A 178 -4.21 -5.37 6.76
CA ARG A 178 -3.94 -6.81 6.55
C ARG A 178 -4.77 -7.41 5.40
N TYR A 179 -5.92 -6.81 5.08
CA TYR A 179 -6.85 -7.32 4.07
C TYR A 179 -6.72 -6.61 2.71
N THR A 180 -5.85 -5.60 2.62
CA THR A 180 -5.71 -4.77 1.42
C THR A 180 -5.37 -5.58 0.16
N SER A 181 -4.53 -6.61 0.27
CA SER A 181 -4.15 -7.46 -0.87
C SER A 181 -5.32 -8.29 -1.42
N MET A 182 -6.37 -8.52 -0.62
CA MET A 182 -7.55 -9.27 -1.02
C MET A 182 -8.59 -8.42 -1.74
N VAL A 183 -8.42 -7.09 -1.76
CA VAL A 183 -9.42 -6.16 -2.32
C VAL A 183 -9.72 -6.43 -3.80
N PRO A 184 -8.73 -6.63 -4.71
CA PRO A 184 -9.04 -6.93 -6.11
C PRO A 184 -9.91 -8.18 -6.26
N LEU A 185 -9.56 -9.25 -5.56
CA LEU A 185 -10.33 -10.50 -5.58
C LEU A 185 -11.75 -10.29 -5.00
N ALA A 186 -11.88 -9.59 -3.88
CA ALA A 186 -13.17 -9.34 -3.27
C ALA A 186 -14.09 -8.53 -4.20
N VAL A 187 -13.55 -7.51 -4.87
CA VAL A 187 -14.30 -6.70 -5.85
C VAL A 187 -14.69 -7.52 -7.07
N LEU A 188 -13.79 -8.37 -7.57
CA LEU A 188 -14.09 -9.31 -8.66
C LEU A 188 -15.18 -10.31 -8.29
N LEU A 189 -15.17 -10.85 -7.08
CA LEU A 189 -16.24 -11.76 -6.63
C LEU A 189 -17.57 -11.01 -6.49
N LEU A 190 -17.55 -9.80 -5.93
CA LEU A 190 -18.74 -8.95 -5.78
C LEU A 190 -19.34 -8.56 -7.13
N SER A 191 -18.53 -8.35 -8.18
CA SER A 191 -19.06 -8.07 -9.52
C SER A 191 -19.82 -9.26 -10.09
N LYS A 192 -19.46 -10.50 -9.72
CA LYS A 192 -20.15 -11.71 -10.18
C LYS A 192 -21.48 -11.98 -9.46
N PHE A 193 -21.67 -11.45 -8.25
CA PHE A 193 -22.92 -11.64 -7.48
C PHE A 193 -24.07 -10.73 -7.93
N LYS A 194 -23.78 -9.66 -8.69
CA LYS A 194 -24.79 -8.73 -9.22
C LYS A 194 -24.63 -8.57 -10.73
N PRO A 195 -24.77 -9.65 -11.52
CA PRO A 195 -24.68 -9.54 -12.96
C PRO A 195 -25.83 -8.67 -13.46
N ASP A 196 -25.50 -7.71 -14.33
CA ASP A 196 -26.50 -7.00 -15.11
C ASP A 196 -26.79 -7.85 -16.36
N ASN A 197 -28.07 -8.17 -16.60
CA ASN A 197 -28.49 -8.99 -17.73
C ASN A 197 -28.47 -8.21 -19.05
N SER A 198 -28.22 -6.90 -19.01
CA SER A 198 -28.17 -6.03 -20.20
C SER A 198 -26.83 -6.07 -20.96
N GLY A 199 -25.83 -6.80 -20.45
CA GLY A 199 -24.48 -6.82 -21.03
C GLY A 199 -23.60 -5.64 -20.62
N GLU A 200 -24.19 -4.61 -19.98
CA GLU A 200 -23.47 -3.45 -19.47
C GLU A 200 -22.71 -3.75 -18.17
N PRO A 201 -21.59 -3.04 -17.90
CA PRO A 201 -20.88 -3.17 -16.64
C PRO A 201 -21.78 -2.80 -15.45
N ASN A 202 -21.84 -3.64 -14.42
CA ASN A 202 -22.61 -3.34 -13.22
C ASN A 202 -21.93 -2.27 -12.35
N PHE A 203 -22.60 -1.83 -11.28
CA PHE A 203 -22.08 -0.80 -10.37
C PHE A 203 -20.66 -1.12 -9.85
N VAL A 204 -20.39 -2.37 -9.50
CA VAL A 204 -19.09 -2.80 -8.96
C VAL A 204 -18.02 -2.68 -10.03
N GLU A 205 -18.32 -3.10 -11.26
CA GLU A 205 -17.38 -3.04 -12.39
C GLU A 205 -17.09 -1.60 -12.82
N ARG A 206 -18.12 -0.74 -12.84
CA ARG A 206 -17.97 0.70 -13.12
C ARG A 206 -17.09 1.39 -12.08
N ASN A 207 -17.26 1.04 -10.81
CA ASN A 207 -16.59 1.71 -9.69
C ASN A 207 -15.37 0.96 -9.13
N ALA A 208 -14.94 -0.14 -9.76
CA ALA A 208 -13.88 -1.02 -9.24
C ALA A 208 -12.61 -0.27 -8.82
N GLY A 209 -12.18 0.71 -9.61
CA GLY A 209 -11.01 1.53 -9.26
C GLY A 209 -11.20 2.39 -8.01
N LEU A 210 -12.38 2.98 -7.85
CA LEU A 210 -12.74 3.77 -6.67
C LEU A 210 -12.92 2.88 -5.43
N LEU A 211 -13.49 1.69 -5.59
CA LEU A 211 -13.62 0.70 -4.51
C LEU A 211 -12.24 0.23 -4.04
N GLY A 212 -11.34 -0.05 -4.99
CA GLY A 212 -9.94 -0.38 -4.72
C GLY A 212 -9.22 0.72 -3.95
N PHE A 213 -9.26 1.95 -4.44
CA PHE A 213 -8.66 3.11 -3.76
C PHE A 213 -9.29 3.35 -2.38
N GLY A 214 -10.62 3.30 -2.30
CA GLY A 214 -11.39 3.51 -1.08
C GLY A 214 -11.03 2.53 0.03
N ALA A 215 -10.76 1.27 -0.31
CA ALA A 215 -10.30 0.26 0.64
C ALA A 215 -8.93 0.59 1.27
N PHE A 216 -8.12 1.45 0.64
CA PHE A 216 -6.83 1.89 1.17
C PHE A 216 -6.89 3.18 2.00
N LEU A 217 -8.01 3.92 1.95
CA LEU A 217 -8.19 5.17 2.70
C LEU A 217 -7.91 5.02 4.20
N PRO A 218 -8.31 3.92 4.88
CA PRO A 218 -7.95 3.72 6.28
C PRO A 218 -6.45 3.82 6.55
N THR A 219 -5.63 3.24 5.68
CA THR A 219 -4.16 3.28 5.80
C THR A 219 -3.65 4.70 5.57
N ILE A 220 -4.10 5.37 4.50
CA ILE A 220 -3.68 6.74 4.16
C ILE A 220 -3.97 7.71 5.32
N ILE A 221 -5.17 7.62 5.90
CA ILE A 221 -5.60 8.51 6.99
C ILE A 221 -4.79 8.22 8.26
N GLU A 222 -4.53 6.95 8.56
CA GLU A 222 -3.81 6.55 9.77
C GLU A 222 -2.34 6.97 9.74
N GLU A 223 -1.65 6.75 8.61
CA GLU A 223 -0.25 7.16 8.37
C GLU A 223 -0.11 8.70 8.44
N GLY A 224 -1.09 9.42 7.89
CA GLY A 224 -1.15 10.88 7.98
C GLY A 224 -1.35 11.36 9.42
N LYS A 225 -2.25 10.71 10.17
CA LYS A 225 -2.51 11.05 11.57
C LYS A 225 -1.31 10.76 12.48
N ALA A 226 -0.63 9.63 12.29
CA ALA A 226 0.59 9.29 13.02
C ALA A 226 1.68 10.35 12.79
N SER A 227 1.88 10.74 11.53
CA SER A 227 2.79 11.82 11.13
C SER A 227 2.47 13.15 11.81
N LEU A 228 1.20 13.58 11.79
CA LEU A 228 0.77 14.83 12.42
C LEU A 228 0.99 14.83 13.94
N ARG A 229 0.81 13.69 14.60
CA ARG A 229 1.09 13.54 16.04
C ARG A 229 2.57 13.72 16.35
N GLY A 230 3.45 13.06 15.58
CA GLY A 230 4.90 13.24 15.71
C GLY A 230 5.31 14.70 15.49
N ILE A 231 4.82 15.36 14.44
CA ILE A 231 5.10 16.78 14.16
C ILE A 231 4.59 17.69 15.28
N LYS A 232 3.37 17.46 15.77
CA LYS A 232 2.76 18.26 16.84
C LYS A 232 3.57 18.16 18.12
N GLN A 233 4.02 16.96 18.49
CA GLN A 233 4.85 16.80 19.68
C GLN A 233 6.23 17.44 19.47
N ALA A 234 6.89 17.21 18.33
CA ALA A 234 8.18 17.84 18.03
C ALA A 234 8.11 19.36 18.12
N LYS A 235 7.05 19.98 17.57
CA LYS A 235 6.81 21.43 17.68
C LYS A 235 6.65 21.90 19.13
N LYS A 236 6.04 21.09 20.00
CA LYS A 236 5.81 21.43 21.41
C LYS A 236 7.09 21.28 22.24
N THR A 237 7.74 20.13 22.15
CA THR A 237 8.93 19.78 22.94
C THR A 237 10.13 20.66 22.57
N LEU A 238 10.31 20.96 21.28
CA LEU A 238 11.47 21.67 20.76
C LEU A 238 11.15 23.13 20.41
N ALA A 239 10.15 23.73 21.06
CA ALA A 239 9.63 25.03 20.69
C ALA A 239 10.70 26.13 20.75
N ASN A 240 11.61 26.07 21.72
CA ASN A 240 12.66 27.07 21.90
C ASN A 240 13.76 26.92 20.86
N GLU A 241 14.16 25.69 20.56
CA GLU A 241 15.19 25.35 19.56
C GLU A 241 14.71 25.67 18.14
N ILE A 242 13.42 25.50 17.87
CA ILE A 242 12.79 25.93 16.62
C ILE A 242 12.77 27.45 16.52
N LYS A 243 12.37 28.17 17.60
CA LYS A 243 12.37 29.65 17.62
C LYS A 243 13.76 30.24 17.46
N SER A 244 14.79 29.60 18.04
CA SER A 244 16.18 30.04 17.92
C SER A 244 16.83 29.63 16.61
N GLY A 245 16.11 28.97 15.69
CA GLY A 245 16.65 28.52 14.39
C GLY A 245 17.60 27.33 14.44
N LYS A 246 17.82 26.72 15.61
CA LYS A 246 18.69 25.53 15.78
C LYS A 246 18.10 24.30 15.12
N ILE A 247 16.76 24.19 15.13
CA ILE A 247 16.03 23.04 14.58
C ILE A 247 15.12 23.49 13.43
N LYS A 248 15.26 22.81 12.29
CA LYS A 248 14.44 23.08 11.09
C LYS A 248 13.31 22.05 10.99
N LEU A 249 12.18 22.32 11.66
CA LEU A 249 10.99 21.46 11.64
C LEU A 249 10.47 21.16 10.21
N GLY A 250 10.78 22.01 9.24
CA GLY A 250 10.46 21.79 7.83
C GLY A 250 11.01 20.49 7.25
N ALA A 251 12.17 20.03 7.73
CA ALA A 251 12.74 18.74 7.30
C ALA A 251 11.85 17.56 7.73
N LEU A 252 11.39 17.56 9.00
CA LEU A 252 10.49 16.53 9.53
C LEU A 252 9.17 16.50 8.74
N LYS A 253 8.54 17.67 8.56
CA LYS A 253 7.28 17.80 7.82
C LYS A 253 7.41 17.27 6.40
N ARG A 254 8.50 17.62 5.71
CA ARG A 254 8.75 17.16 4.35
C ARG A 254 8.94 15.64 4.30
N ASN A 255 9.77 15.08 5.17
CA ASN A 255 10.02 13.64 5.18
C ASN A 255 8.73 12.85 5.45
N TYR A 256 7.92 13.29 6.43
CA TYR A 256 6.64 12.66 6.72
C TYR A 256 5.61 12.84 5.60
N PHE A 257 5.58 14.01 4.95
CA PHE A 257 4.71 14.25 3.81
C PHE A 257 5.07 13.35 2.62
N VAL A 258 6.35 13.22 2.30
CA VAL A 258 6.81 12.32 1.24
C VAL A 258 6.49 10.86 1.60
N ALA A 259 6.63 10.47 2.88
CA ALA A 259 6.32 9.12 3.33
C ALA A 259 4.81 8.84 3.16
N TRP A 260 3.97 9.76 3.61
CA TRP A 260 2.53 9.71 3.41
C TRP A 260 2.13 9.64 1.94
N LEU A 261 2.83 10.36 1.05
CA LEU A 261 2.57 10.33 -0.38
C LEU A 261 2.84 8.95 -1.00
N THR A 262 3.77 8.15 -0.45
CA THR A 262 3.94 6.76 -0.90
C THR A 262 2.70 5.90 -0.64
N TYR A 263 2.01 6.14 0.48
CA TYR A 263 0.74 5.48 0.78
C TYR A 263 -0.40 5.97 -0.11
N LEU A 264 -0.44 7.27 -0.43
CA LEU A 264 -1.40 7.78 -1.40
C LEU A 264 -1.21 7.10 -2.77
N LEU A 265 0.03 7.01 -3.26
CA LEU A 265 0.34 6.30 -4.50
C LEU A 265 0.01 4.81 -4.42
N ALA A 266 0.27 4.15 -3.29
CA ALA A 266 -0.13 2.75 -3.09
C ALA A 266 -1.65 2.56 -3.18
N GLY A 267 -2.43 3.51 -2.65
CA GLY A 267 -3.89 3.51 -2.78
C GLY A 267 -4.34 3.66 -4.24
N VAL A 268 -3.72 4.58 -4.99
CA VAL A 268 -3.99 4.74 -6.43
C VAL A 268 -3.65 3.46 -7.18
N GLY A 269 -2.50 2.86 -6.88
CA GLY A 269 -2.07 1.59 -7.44
C GLY A 269 -3.04 0.44 -7.14
N LEU A 270 -3.59 0.37 -5.93
CA LEU A 270 -4.63 -0.61 -5.60
C LEU A 270 -5.92 -0.39 -6.40
N GLY A 271 -6.31 0.87 -6.61
CA GLY A 271 -7.42 1.21 -7.50
C GLY A 271 -7.18 0.74 -8.93
N VAL A 272 -6.00 1.03 -9.49
CA VAL A 272 -5.59 0.55 -10.82
C VAL A 272 -5.63 -0.97 -10.91
N ALA A 273 -5.02 -1.68 -9.95
CA ALA A 273 -5.01 -3.14 -9.92
C ALA A 273 -6.43 -3.74 -9.81
N THR A 274 -7.29 -3.13 -9.00
CA THR A 274 -8.68 -3.56 -8.84
C THR A 274 -9.45 -3.38 -10.15
N LYS A 275 -9.32 -2.23 -10.83
CA LYS A 275 -9.96 -2.02 -12.14
C LYS A 275 -9.40 -2.98 -13.19
N TYR A 276 -8.09 -3.20 -13.20
CA TYR A 276 -7.43 -4.12 -14.12
C TYR A 276 -7.97 -5.55 -13.98
N SER A 277 -8.17 -6.05 -12.75
CA SER A 277 -8.71 -7.40 -12.52
C SER A 277 -10.12 -7.60 -13.11
N ILE A 278 -10.95 -6.55 -13.16
CA ILE A 278 -12.25 -6.59 -13.81
C ILE A 278 -12.10 -6.61 -15.34
N VAL A 279 -11.28 -5.71 -15.89
CA VAL A 279 -11.04 -5.58 -17.33
C VAL A 279 -10.43 -6.87 -17.91
N GLU A 280 -9.44 -7.44 -17.24
CA GLU A 280 -8.81 -8.70 -17.63
C GLU A 280 -9.81 -9.86 -17.61
N ASN A 281 -10.62 -9.98 -16.56
CA ASN A 281 -11.67 -10.99 -16.50
C ASN A 281 -12.67 -10.84 -17.66
N ASN A 282 -13.00 -9.62 -18.08
CA ASN A 282 -13.91 -9.41 -19.22
C ASN A 282 -13.27 -9.83 -20.55
N LEU A 283 -12.00 -9.49 -20.77
CA LEU A 283 -11.22 -9.96 -21.95
C LEU A 283 -11.21 -11.49 -22.05
N TYR A 284 -10.97 -12.20 -20.95
CA TYR A 284 -10.96 -13.67 -20.95
C TYR A 284 -12.33 -14.29 -21.23
N ASN A 285 -13.42 -13.61 -20.84
CA ASN A 285 -14.77 -14.10 -21.01
C ASN A 285 -15.43 -13.62 -22.31
N GLY A 286 -14.69 -12.91 -23.18
CA GLY A 286 -15.22 -12.38 -24.44
C GLY A 286 -16.32 -11.33 -24.26
N LYS A 287 -16.23 -10.54 -23.18
CA LYS A 287 -17.09 -9.40 -22.89
C LYS A 287 -16.36 -8.09 -23.12
#